data_AF-I1SAD9-F1
#
_entry.id   AF-I1SAD9-F1
#
_cell.length_a   1.000
_cell.length_b   1.000
_cell.length_c   1.000
_cell.angle_alpha   90.00
_cell.angle_beta   90.00
_cell.angle_gamma   90.00
#
_symmetry.space_group_name_H-M   'P 1'
#
loop_
_entity.id
_entity.type
_entity.pdbx_description
1 polymer ?
#
loop_
_entity_poly.entity_id
_entity_poly.type
_entity_poly.pdbx_seq_one_letter_code
_entity_poly.pdbx_strand_id
1 'polypeptide(L)'
;MAAVTLIKVRILLDLQSAQNTTRAFNGTIPPEIVGLISSELISSAVASRPDILMSNIEHLSKLIKKVKHQIVKLYRSVNEYNSHFWRLMLCSPVSAASQRPEAYSTGTKEEDCLTIEQCLASWVETPGAFQLMKDLSQAI
;
A
#
# COMPACT_ATOMS: atom_id res chain seq x y z
N MET A 1 10.31 8.28 1.68
CA MET A 1 8.85 8.43 1.44
C MET A 1 8.22 7.21 0.77
N ALA A 2 8.86 6.60 -0.24
CA ALA A 2 8.37 5.37 -0.90
C ALA A 2 8.02 4.22 0.07
N ALA A 3 8.87 3.95 1.08
CA ALA A 3 8.61 2.94 2.11
C ALA A 3 7.35 3.26 2.95
N VAL A 4 7.13 4.52 3.32
CA VAL A 4 5.94 4.95 4.07
C VAL A 4 4.68 4.79 3.22
N THR A 5 4.76 5.10 1.92
CA THR A 5 3.67 4.83 0.99
C THR A 5 3.33 3.35 0.96
N LEU A 6 4.32 2.47 0.83
CA LEU A 6 4.10 1.01 0.84
C LEU A 6 3.45 0.54 2.15
N ILE A 7 3.88 1.05 3.30
CA ILE A 7 3.26 0.72 4.60
C ILE A 7 1.77 1.12 4.59
N LYS A 8 1.43 2.30 4.08
CA LYS A 8 0.03 2.74 3.97
C LYS A 8 -0.77 1.89 2.98
N VAL A 9 -0.16 1.48 1.87
CA VAL A 9 -0.76 0.56 0.89
C VAL A 9 -1.06 -0.79 1.53
N ARG A 10 -0.11 -1.38 2.26
CA ARG A 10 -0.31 -2.63 3.02
C ARG A 10 -1.48 -2.51 4.01
N ILE A 11 -1.50 -1.44 4.80
CA ILE A 11 -2.60 -1.18 5.74
C ILE A 11 -3.94 -1.04 5.01
N LEU A 12 -3.99 -0.37 3.85
CA LEU A 12 -5.22 -0.23 3.08
C LEU A 12 -5.73 -1.58 2.58
N LEU A 13 -4.84 -2.42 2.04
CA LEU A 13 -5.18 -3.75 1.57
C LEU A 13 -5.70 -4.62 2.72
N ASP A 14 -5.04 -4.61 3.87
CA ASP A 14 -5.48 -5.32 5.08
C ASP A 14 -6.87 -4.86 5.53
N LEU A 15 -7.12 -3.55 5.56
CA LEU A 15 -8.43 -3.00 5.93
C LEU A 15 -9.54 -3.41 4.94
N GLN A 16 -9.22 -3.46 3.65
CA GLN A 16 -10.16 -3.92 2.62
C GLN A 16 -10.44 -5.42 2.77
N SER A 17 -9.42 -6.24 3.04
CA SER A 17 -9.59 -7.66 3.35
C SER A 17 -10.47 -7.85 4.57
N ALA A 18 -10.21 -7.16 5.68
CA ALA A 18 -11.03 -7.22 6.89
C ALA A 18 -12.50 -6.82 6.61
N GLN A 19 -12.72 -5.71 5.89
CA GLN A 19 -14.07 -5.29 5.52
C GLN A 19 -14.78 -6.31 4.62
N ASN A 20 -14.08 -6.89 3.65
CA ASN A 20 -14.63 -7.89 2.75
C ASN A 20 -15.01 -9.17 3.51
N THR A 21 -14.17 -9.62 4.44
CA THR A 21 -14.45 -10.76 5.32
C THR A 21 -15.68 -10.50 6.19
N THR A 22 -15.73 -9.35 6.88
CA THR A 22 -16.90 -8.95 7.68
C THR A 22 -18.17 -8.91 6.84
N ARG A 23 -18.10 -8.41 5.60
CA ARG A 23 -19.25 -8.37 4.69
C ARG A 23 -19.68 -9.76 4.21
N ALA A 24 -18.72 -10.63 3.86
CA ALA A 24 -19.01 -11.95 3.31
C ALA A 24 -19.65 -12.90 4.33
N PHE A 25 -19.26 -12.78 5.60
CA PHE A 25 -19.72 -13.67 6.67
C PHE A 25 -20.77 -13.05 7.59
N ASN A 26 -21.24 -11.83 7.29
CA ASN A 26 -22.21 -11.12 8.10
C ASN A 26 -23.49 -11.97 8.31
N GLY A 27 -23.81 -12.27 9.56
CA GLY A 27 -24.98 -13.09 9.92
C GLY A 27 -24.89 -14.58 9.56
N THR A 28 -23.77 -15.04 9.00
CA THR A 28 -23.57 -16.46 8.61
C THR A 28 -22.84 -17.25 9.70
N ILE A 29 -21.89 -16.60 10.39
CA ILE A 29 -21.11 -17.20 11.48
C ILE A 29 -20.93 -16.20 12.62
N PRO A 30 -20.61 -16.66 13.85
CA PRO A 30 -20.38 -15.77 14.99
C PRO A 30 -19.24 -14.76 14.70
N PRO A 31 -19.36 -13.50 15.19
CA PRO A 31 -18.37 -12.45 14.97
C PRO A 31 -16.93 -12.82 15.38
N GLU A 32 -16.80 -13.68 16.38
CA GLU A 32 -15.50 -14.18 16.86
C GLU A 32 -14.79 -15.02 15.79
N ILE A 33 -15.54 -15.84 15.06
CA ILE A 33 -15.01 -16.66 13.96
C ILE A 33 -14.63 -15.78 12.77
N VAL A 34 -15.42 -14.74 12.49
CA VAL A 34 -15.06 -13.72 11.47
C VAL A 34 -13.76 -13.01 11.84
N GLY A 35 -13.56 -12.71 13.12
CA GLY A 35 -12.33 -12.13 13.65
C GLY A 35 -11.11 -13.03 13.44
N LEU A 36 -11.23 -14.34 13.74
CA LEU A 36 -10.18 -15.33 13.54
C LEU A 36 -9.81 -15.51 12.06
N ILE A 37 -10.80 -15.57 11.16
CA ILE A 37 -10.54 -15.64 9.72
C ILE A 37 -9.84 -14.36 9.25
N SER A 38 -10.28 -13.20 9.73
CA SER A 38 -9.70 -11.91 9.36
C SER A 38 -8.24 -11.77 9.82
N SER A 39 -7.88 -12.28 11.00
CA SER A 39 -6.50 -12.20 11.50
C SER A 39 -5.50 -13.00 10.67
N GLU A 40 -5.94 -14.09 10.03
CA GLU A 40 -5.09 -14.90 9.14
C GLU A 40 -4.87 -14.25 7.76
N LEU A 41 -5.74 -13.31 7.37
CA LEU A 41 -5.72 -12.68 6.05
C LEU A 41 -4.98 -11.34 5.99
N ILE A 42 -4.58 -10.81 7.15
CA ILE A 42 -4.00 -9.47 7.26
C ILE A 42 -2.59 -9.52 7.83
N SER A 43 -1.79 -8.51 7.51
CA SER A 43 -0.44 -8.40 8.08
C SER A 43 -0.47 -8.18 9.61
N SER A 44 0.64 -8.54 10.28
CA SER A 44 0.81 -8.36 11.73
C SER A 44 0.62 -6.91 12.20
N ALA A 45 0.83 -5.93 11.31
CA ALA A 45 0.62 -4.52 11.59
C ALA A 45 -0.84 -4.17 11.88
N VAL A 46 -1.79 -4.92 11.30
CA VAL A 46 -3.24 -4.74 11.55
C VAL A 46 -3.78 -5.85 12.46
N ALA A 47 -3.22 -7.05 12.43
CA ALA A 47 -3.63 -8.16 13.30
C ALA A 47 -3.46 -7.84 14.79
N SER A 48 -2.45 -7.04 15.15
CA SER A 48 -2.20 -6.57 16.52
C SER A 48 -3.19 -5.49 17.00
N ARG A 49 -4.23 -5.17 16.23
CA ARG A 49 -5.20 -4.11 16.50
C ARG A 49 -6.62 -4.66 16.60
N PRO A 50 -7.02 -5.19 17.78
CA PRO A 50 -8.36 -5.75 18.00
C PRO A 50 -9.48 -4.75 17.72
N ASP A 51 -9.23 -3.47 17.96
CA ASP A 51 -10.15 -2.38 17.68
C ASP A 51 -10.51 -2.28 16.18
N ILE A 52 -9.59 -2.65 15.29
CA ILE A 52 -9.80 -2.67 13.84
C ILE A 52 -10.45 -4.00 13.43
N LEU A 53 -9.98 -5.13 13.96
CA LEU A 53 -10.48 -6.46 13.61
C LEU A 53 -11.96 -6.67 13.98
N MET A 54 -12.38 -6.14 15.12
CA MET A 54 -13.76 -6.27 15.62
C MET A 54 -14.62 -5.05 15.25
N SER A 55 -14.11 -4.15 14.41
CA SER A 55 -14.86 -2.98 13.98
C SER A 55 -15.99 -3.32 13.03
N ASN A 56 -17.06 -2.52 13.10
CA ASN A 56 -18.15 -2.60 12.13
C ASN A 56 -17.73 -2.05 10.75
N ILE A 57 -18.54 -2.39 9.73
CA ILE A 57 -18.29 -2.01 8.34
C ILE A 57 -18.16 -0.49 8.16
N GLU A 58 -18.94 0.30 8.91
CA GLU A 58 -18.92 1.76 8.85
C GLU A 58 -17.60 2.35 9.35
N HIS A 59 -17.08 1.83 10.46
CA HIS A 59 -15.80 2.23 11.02
C HIS A 59 -14.64 1.86 10.08
N LEU A 60 -14.64 0.62 9.57
CA LEU A 60 -13.67 0.18 8.56
C LEU A 60 -13.72 1.07 7.31
N SER A 61 -14.91 1.45 6.84
CA SER A 61 -15.07 2.36 5.70
C SER A 61 -14.43 3.73 5.95
N LYS A 62 -14.60 4.28 7.17
CA LYS A 62 -13.97 5.55 7.56
C LYS A 62 -12.45 5.45 7.59
N LEU A 63 -11.90 4.36 8.13
CA LEU A 63 -10.45 4.11 8.14
C LEU A 63 -9.90 3.94 6.72
N ILE A 64 -10.54 3.14 5.87
CA ILE A 64 -10.19 2.96 4.46
C ILE A 64 -10.12 4.31 3.75
N LYS A 65 -11.16 5.15 3.90
CA LYS A 65 -11.19 6.49 3.29
C LYS A 65 -10.04 7.37 3.78
N LYS A 66 -9.74 7.33 5.08
CA LYS A 66 -8.63 8.08 5.69
C LYS A 66 -7.28 7.62 5.13
N VAL A 67 -7.04 6.32 5.04
CA VAL A 67 -5.77 5.77 4.54
C VAL A 67 -5.61 6.06 3.05
N LYS A 68 -6.67 5.93 2.23
CA LYS A 68 -6.65 6.35 0.82
C LYS A 68 -6.19 7.80 0.65
N HIS A 69 -6.76 8.73 1.45
CA HIS A 69 -6.35 10.13 1.42
C HIS A 69 -4.88 10.34 1.79
N GLN A 70 -4.36 9.57 2.76
CA GLN A 70 -2.95 9.61 3.13
C GLN A 70 -2.05 9.09 2.00
N ILE A 71 -2.46 8.03 1.29
CA ILE A 71 -1.72 7.52 0.13
C ILE A 71 -1.68 8.56 -0.98
N VAL A 72 -2.79 9.24 -1.29
CA VAL A 72 -2.82 10.33 -2.28
C VAL A 72 -1.81 11.43 -1.93
N LYS A 73 -1.79 11.86 -0.66
CA LYS A 73 -0.82 12.87 -0.20
C LYS A 73 0.63 12.39 -0.35
N LEU A 74 0.92 11.16 0.07
CA LEU A 74 2.26 10.59 -0.05
C LEU A 74 2.69 10.43 -1.50
N TYR A 75 1.77 10.01 -2.39
CA TYR A 75 2.02 9.94 -3.82
C TYR A 75 2.46 11.30 -4.36
N ARG A 76 1.66 12.36 -4.08
CA ARG A 76 1.96 13.72 -4.53
C ARG A 76 3.29 14.22 -3.96
N SER A 77 3.55 14.03 -2.67
CA SER A 77 4.82 14.45 -2.06
C SER A 77 6.04 13.73 -2.65
N VAL A 78 5.92 12.44 -2.99
CA VAL A 78 7.00 11.72 -3.69
C VAL A 78 7.19 12.29 -5.10
N ASN A 79 6.11 12.55 -5.82
CA ASN A 79 6.15 13.10 -7.18
C ASN A 79 6.67 14.54 -7.23
N GLU A 80 6.36 15.35 -6.22
CA GLU A 80 6.86 16.72 -6.04
C GLU A 80 8.36 16.73 -5.74
N TYR A 81 8.84 15.75 -4.97
CA TYR A 81 10.26 15.59 -4.66
C TYR A 81 11.06 15.14 -5.89
N ASN A 82 10.61 14.07 -6.55
CA ASN A 82 11.21 13.57 -7.77
C ASN A 82 10.14 12.97 -8.68
N SER A 83 9.87 13.66 -9.80
CA SER A 83 8.81 13.29 -10.75
C SER A 83 9.10 12.00 -11.52
N HIS A 84 10.33 11.48 -11.45
CA HIS A 84 10.69 10.24 -12.13
C HIS A 84 10.21 9.00 -11.38
N PHE A 85 10.04 9.09 -10.06
CA PHE A 85 9.88 7.93 -9.18
C PHE A 85 8.68 7.07 -9.59
N TRP A 86 7.47 7.62 -9.53
CA TRP A 86 6.26 6.84 -9.83
C TRP A 86 6.20 6.37 -11.27
N ARG A 87 6.69 7.18 -12.21
CA ARG A 87 6.78 6.78 -13.61
C ARG A 87 7.66 5.54 -13.77
N LEU A 88 8.87 5.56 -13.21
CA LEU A 88 9.79 4.41 -13.26
C LEU A 88 9.22 3.21 -12.51
N MET A 89 8.71 3.44 -11.31
CA MET A 89 8.17 2.40 -10.43
C MET A 89 6.96 1.68 -11.03
N LEU A 90 6.05 2.40 -11.71
CA LEU A 90 4.81 1.82 -12.23
C LEU A 90 4.94 1.28 -13.67
N CYS A 91 5.84 1.83 -14.49
CA CYS A 91 6.00 1.44 -15.88
C CYS A 91 7.11 0.41 -16.10
N SER A 92 8.26 0.55 -15.44
CA SER A 92 9.44 -0.28 -15.70
C SER A 92 10.33 -0.46 -14.47
N PRO A 93 9.80 -0.96 -13.33
CA PRO A 93 10.53 -0.98 -12.07
C PRO A 93 11.79 -1.84 -12.10
N VAL A 94 11.75 -3.01 -12.75
CA VAL A 94 12.90 -3.93 -12.85
C VAL A 94 14.03 -3.30 -13.68
N SER A 95 13.69 -2.67 -14.80
CA SER A 95 14.67 -1.99 -15.65
C SER A 95 15.28 -0.78 -14.93
N ALA A 96 14.49 -0.05 -14.14
CA ALA A 96 14.98 1.07 -13.33
C ALA A 96 15.94 0.60 -12.23
N ALA A 97 15.56 -0.45 -11.49
CA ALA A 97 16.41 -1.06 -10.46
C ALA A 97 17.74 -1.61 -11.00
N SER A 98 17.81 -1.91 -12.30
CA SER A 98 19.01 -2.49 -12.94
C SER A 98 19.99 -1.44 -13.49
N GLN A 99 19.69 -0.14 -13.43
CA GLN A 99 20.50 0.90 -14.10
C GLN A 99 21.87 1.15 -13.46
N ARG A 100 22.09 0.76 -12.18
CA ARG A 100 23.36 0.90 -11.43
C ARG A 100 24.17 2.17 -11.77
N PRO A 101 23.63 3.36 -11.50
CA PRO A 101 24.31 4.60 -11.83
C PRO A 101 25.59 4.77 -10.97
N GLU A 102 26.67 5.24 -11.60
CA GLU A 102 27.95 5.51 -10.90
C GLU A 102 27.87 6.73 -9.96
N ALA A 103 26.98 7.67 -10.27
CA ALA A 103 26.73 8.86 -9.48
C ALA A 103 25.26 9.30 -9.63
N TYR A 104 24.76 10.03 -8.63
CA TYR A 104 23.45 10.66 -8.66
C TYR A 104 23.49 12.02 -7.95
N SER A 105 22.46 12.82 -8.17
CA SER A 105 22.21 14.05 -7.40
C SER A 105 20.75 14.09 -6.97
N THR A 106 20.41 14.94 -6.01
CA THR A 106 19.03 15.10 -5.54
C THR A 106 18.10 15.50 -6.69
N GLY A 107 16.96 14.81 -6.81
CA GLY A 107 15.94 15.05 -7.83
C GLY A 107 16.24 14.44 -9.20
N THR A 108 17.33 13.67 -9.34
CA THR A 108 17.72 13.05 -10.62
C THR A 108 17.03 11.71 -10.85
N LYS A 109 16.98 11.26 -12.11
CA LYS A 109 16.44 9.94 -12.46
C LYS A 109 17.25 8.82 -11.79
N GLU A 110 18.56 9.01 -11.68
CA GLU A 110 19.52 8.08 -11.10
C GLU A 110 19.25 7.86 -9.61
N GLU A 111 18.90 8.91 -8.86
CA GLU A 111 18.47 8.82 -7.46
C GLU A 111 17.24 7.91 -7.31
N ASP A 112 16.25 8.05 -8.19
CA ASP A 112 15.05 7.22 -8.16
C ASP A 112 15.32 5.78 -8.60
N CYS A 113 16.22 5.54 -9.55
CA CYS A 113 16.65 4.19 -9.90
C CYS A 113 17.24 3.45 -8.68
N LEU A 114 18.09 4.12 -7.90
CA LEU A 114 18.64 3.58 -6.65
C LEU A 114 17.56 3.37 -5.58
N THR A 115 16.65 4.33 -5.43
CA THR A 115 15.54 4.21 -4.47
C THR A 115 14.63 3.03 -4.83
N ILE A 116 14.35 2.83 -6.12
CA ILE A 116 13.59 1.68 -6.62
C ILE A 116 14.35 0.39 -6.37
N GLU A 117 15.65 0.31 -6.68
CA GLU A 117 16.48 -0.86 -6.38
C GLU A 117 16.36 -1.29 -4.92
N GLN A 118 16.43 -0.34 -3.98
CA GLN A 118 16.39 -0.60 -2.55
C GLN A 118 15.02 -1.08 -2.04
N CYS A 119 13.91 -0.67 -2.67
CA CYS A 119 12.57 -0.98 -2.16
C CYS A 119 11.76 -1.94 -3.03
N LEU A 120 12.18 -2.23 -4.26
CA LEU A 120 11.39 -2.99 -5.24
C LEU A 120 10.93 -4.34 -4.70
N ALA A 121 11.82 -5.08 -4.04
CA ALA A 121 11.49 -6.39 -3.46
C ALA A 121 10.26 -6.30 -2.53
N SER A 122 10.23 -5.33 -1.61
CA SER A 122 9.12 -5.16 -0.68
C SER A 122 7.79 -4.80 -1.37
N TRP A 123 7.84 -4.08 -2.49
CA TRP A 123 6.67 -3.78 -3.30
C TRP A 123 6.17 -5.01 -4.06
N VAL A 124 7.08 -5.81 -4.63
CA VAL A 124 6.77 -7.07 -5.33
C VAL A 124 6.15 -8.09 -4.37
N GLU A 125 6.69 -8.19 -3.15
CA GLU A 125 6.18 -9.06 -2.07
C GLU A 125 4.84 -8.59 -1.49
N THR A 126 4.26 -7.48 -1.98
CA THR A 126 2.95 -6.98 -1.53
C THR A 126 1.90 -7.17 -2.64
N PRO A 127 1.14 -8.28 -2.63
CA PRO A 127 0.07 -8.50 -3.60
C PRO A 127 -0.90 -7.30 -3.67
N GLY A 128 -1.24 -6.88 -4.89
CA GLY A 128 -2.16 -5.76 -5.11
C GLY A 128 -1.55 -4.35 -5.01
N ALA A 129 -0.33 -4.17 -4.48
CA ALA A 129 0.26 -2.85 -4.31
C ALA A 129 0.44 -2.09 -5.64
N PHE A 130 1.00 -2.74 -6.66
CA PHE A 130 1.19 -2.11 -7.97
C PHE A 130 -0.13 -1.77 -8.65
N GLN A 131 -1.13 -2.66 -8.58
CA GLN A 131 -2.44 -2.39 -9.18
C GLN A 131 -3.10 -1.18 -8.51
N LEU A 132 -3.10 -1.14 -7.17
CA LEU A 132 -3.66 -0.03 -6.41
C LEU A 132 -3.02 1.31 -6.77
N MET A 133 -1.68 1.35 -6.90
CA MET A 133 -0.98 2.57 -7.29
C MET A 133 -1.21 2.97 -8.75
N LYS A 134 -1.39 2.01 -9.66
CA LYS A 134 -1.78 2.29 -11.05
C LYS A 134 -3.18 2.91 -11.11
N ASP A 135 -4.15 2.30 -10.43
CA ASP A 135 -5.52 2.82 -10.36
C ASP A 135 -5.54 4.23 -9.75
N LEU A 136 -4.74 4.43 -8.69
CA LEU A 136 -4.56 5.74 -8.08
C LEU A 136 -4.03 6.78 -9.07
N SER A 137 -2.99 6.44 -9.83
CA SER A 137 -2.34 7.35 -10.78
C SER A 137 -3.25 7.79 -11.93
N GLN A 138 -4.31 7.02 -12.23
CA GLN A 138 -5.32 7.36 -13.23
C GLN A 138 -6.45 8.24 -12.66
N ALA A 139 -6.60 8.26 -11.33
CA ALA A 139 -7.70 8.93 -10.64
C ALA A 139 -7.32 10.32 -10.08
N ILE A 140 -6.04 10.71 -10.16
CA ILE A 140 -5.50 11.98 -9.65
C ILE A 140 -4.88 12.80 -10.77
#